data_AF-A0A934CGH9-F1
#
_entry.id   AF-A0A934CGH9-F1
#
_cell.length_a   1.000
_cell.length_b   1.000
_cell.length_c   1.000
_cell.angle_alpha   90.00
_cell.angle_beta   90.00
_cell.angle_gamma   90.00
#
_symmetry.space_group_name_H-M   'P 1'
#
loop_
_entity.id
_entity.type
_entity.pdbx_description
1 polymer ?
#
loop_
_entity_poly.entity_id
_entity_poly.type
_entity_poly.pdbx_seq_one_letter_code
_entity_poly.pdbx_strand_id
1 'polypeptide(L)' 'MSIGLPAPPAILYFRQEPYPPDHPADLVLAMLSEPKLAEGFLVVISERGVRRKRFPELAGG' A
#
# COMPACT_ATOMS: atom_id res chain seq x y z
N MET A 1 6.87 27.77 -2.94
CA MET A 1 7.05 26.63 -3.86
C MET A 1 7.05 25.37 -3.01
N SER A 2 6.02 24.54 -3.11
CA SER A 2 6.06 23.20 -2.51
C SER A 2 7.05 22.36 -3.31
N ILE A 3 8.10 21.85 -2.67
CA ILE A 3 8.96 20.83 -3.28
C ILE A 3 8.12 19.56 -3.26
N GLY A 4 7.34 19.33 -4.32
CA GLY A 4 6.55 18.12 -4.47
C GLY A 4 7.49 16.93 -4.57
N LEU A 5 7.54 16.11 -3.53
CA LEU A 5 8.23 14.83 -3.61
C LEU A 5 7.50 13.93 -4.62
N PRO A 6 8.25 13.11 -5.39
CA PRO A 6 7.61 12.12 -6.26
C PRO A 6 6.70 11.22 -5.42
N ALA A 7 5.60 10.76 -6.03
CA ALA A 7 4.74 9.78 -5.38
C ALA A 7 5.58 8.55 -4.99
N PRO A 8 5.37 7.98 -3.79
CA PRO A 8 6.07 6.77 -3.40
C PRO A 8 5.69 5.61 -4.34
N PRO A 9 6.52 4.58 -4.50
CA PRO A 9 6.19 3.43 -5.32
C PRO A 9 4.89 2.73 -4.88
N ALA A 10 4.66 2.63 -3.58
CA ALA A 10 3.43 2.09 -2.99
C ALA A 10 3.22 2.68 -1.59
N ILE A 11 1.97 2.67 -1.11
CA ILE A 11 1.65 2.96 0.30
C ILE A 11 0.89 1.76 0.86
N LEU A 12 1.40 1.16 1.93
CA LEU A 12 0.71 0.10 2.66
C LEU A 12 0.05 0.69 3.90
N TYR A 13 -1.26 0.51 4.02
CA TYR A 13 -2.06 1.00 5.15
C TYR A 13 -2.70 -0.17 5.87
N PHE A 14 -2.22 -0.46 7.08
CA PHE A 14 -2.75 -1.51 7.95
C PHE A 14 -3.80 -0.91 8.88
N ARG A 15 -5.03 -1.42 8.81
CA ARG A 15 -6.07 -1.07 9.79
C ARG A 15 -5.71 -1.73 11.13
N GLN A 16 -5.84 -0.99 12.22
CA GLN A 16 -5.64 -1.54 13.57
C GLN A 16 -6.87 -2.35 13.97
N GLU A 17 -6.84 -3.63 13.64
CA GLU A 17 -7.86 -4.63 13.94
C GLU A 17 -7.22 -5.74 14.80
N PRO A 18 -8.00 -6.52 15.55
CA PRO A 18 -7.46 -7.59 16.40
C PRO A 18 -6.97 -8.79 15.58
N TYR A 19 -5.76 -8.68 15.01
CA TYR A 19 -5.04 -9.78 14.38
C TYR A 19 -3.78 -10.19 15.18
N PRO A 20 -3.27 -11.41 14.97
CA PRO A 20 -1.98 -11.85 15.49
C PRO A 20 -0.82 -10.91 15.06
N PRO A 21 0.14 -10.62 15.95
CA PRO A 21 1.17 -9.59 15.71
C PRO A 21 2.13 -9.91 14.54
N ASP A 22 2.23 -11.19 14.18
CA ASP A 22 2.99 -11.72 13.05
C ASP A 22 2.29 -11.50 11.70
N HIS A 23 0.96 -11.43 11.68
CA HIS A 23 0.19 -11.35 10.44
C HIS A 23 0.57 -10.15 9.53
N PRO A 24 0.79 -8.91 10.03
CA PRO A 24 1.23 -7.81 9.19
C PRO A 24 2.59 -8.07 8.54
N ALA A 25 3.52 -8.69 9.27
CA ALA A 25 4.86 -8.98 8.75
C ALA A 25 4.77 -9.98 7.59
N ASP A 26 3.99 -11.05 7.75
CA ASP A 26 3.78 -12.04 6.68
C ASP A 26 3.18 -11.42 5.42
N LEU A 27 2.23 -10.49 5.58
CA LEU A 27 1.63 -9.77 4.46
C LEU A 27 2.62 -8.85 3.75
N VAL A 28 3.47 -8.13 4.51
CA VAL A 28 4.54 -7.31 3.92
C VAL A 28 5.50 -8.20 3.13
N LEU A 29 5.93 -9.32 3.71
CA LEU A 29 6.85 -10.26 3.05
C LEU A 29 6.26 -10.83 1.76
N ALA A 30 4.98 -11.23 1.78
CA ALA A 30 4.28 -11.72 0.60
C ALA A 30 4.09 -10.63 -0.48
N MET A 31 3.93 -9.36 -0.10
CA MET A 31 3.90 -8.26 -1.09
C MET A 31 5.28 -7.96 -1.65
N LEU A 32 6.34 -8.09 -0.85
CA LEU A 32 7.72 -7.89 -1.31
C LEU A 32 8.18 -8.98 -2.28
N SER A 33 7.60 -10.19 -2.25
CA SER A 33 7.89 -11.21 -3.26
C SER A 33 7.29 -10.88 -4.63
N GLU A 34 6.22 -10.07 -4.69
CA GLU A 34 5.57 -9.63 -5.93
C GLU A 34 5.25 -8.12 -5.93
N PRO A 35 6.27 -7.24 -5.91
CA PRO A 35 6.10 -5.81 -5.65
C PRO A 35 5.28 -5.07 -6.72
N LYS A 36 5.29 -5.59 -7.95
CA LYS A 36 4.50 -5.04 -9.09
C LYS A 36 2.99 -5.01 -8.80
N LEU A 37 2.49 -5.82 -7.87
CA LEU A 37 1.07 -5.83 -7.48
C LEU A 37 0.67 -4.65 -6.59
N ALA A 38 1.63 -3.94 -6.01
CA ALA A 38 1.41 -2.79 -5.12
C ALA A 38 1.84 -1.46 -5.75
N GLU A 39 2.62 -1.50 -6.84
CA GLU A 39 3.18 -0.32 -7.49
C GLU A 39 2.08 0.63 -8.02
N GLY A 40 2.14 1.89 -7.64
CA GLY A 40 1.14 2.90 -8.01
C GLY A 40 -0.16 2.82 -7.20
N PHE A 41 -0.19 2.07 -6.09
CA PHE A 41 -1.40 1.91 -5.26
C PHE A 41 -1.20 2.33 -3.80
N LEU A 42 -2.28 2.86 -3.23
CA LEU A 42 -2.58 2.74 -1.81
C LEU A 42 -3.24 1.38 -1.57
N VAL A 43 -2.56 0.52 -0.83
CA VAL A 43 -3.03 -0.82 -0.48
C VAL A 43 -3.54 -0.79 0.96
N VAL A 44 -4.85 -0.97 1.11
CA VAL A 44 -5.52 -1.05 2.42
C VAL A 44 -5.61 -2.51 2.82
N ILE A 45 -5.07 -2.82 4.00
CA ILE A 45 -4.99 -4.14 4.58
C ILE A 45 -5.88 -4.17 5.83
N SER A 46 -6.74 -5.18 5.88
CA SER A 46 -7.71 -5.40 6.95
C SER A 46 -7.94 -6.89 7.13
N GLU A 47 -8.58 -7.31 8.21
CA GLU A 47 -9.05 -8.68 8.44
C GLU A 47 -9.96 -9.18 7.32
N ARG A 48 -10.70 -8.26 6.67
CA ARG A 48 -11.60 -8.59 5.56
C ARG A 48 -10.88 -8.78 4.22
N GLY A 49 -9.56 -8.58 4.20
CA GLY A 49 -8.71 -8.74 3.02
C GLY A 49 -8.06 -7.43 2.56
N VAL A 50 -7.58 -7.49 1.32
CA VAL A 50 -6.74 -6.46 0.70
C VAL A 50 -7.52 -5.69 -0.36
N ARG A 51 -7.56 -4.37 -0.22
CA ARG A 51 -8.15 -3.46 -1.22
C ARG A 51 -7.08 -2.54 -1.79
N ARG A 52 -7.02 -2.45 -3.13
CA ARG A 52 -6.08 -1.57 -3.83
C ARG A 52 -6.81 -0.36 -4.39
N LYS A 53 -6.28 0.83 -4.14
CA LYS A 53 -6.74 2.08 -4.73
C LYS A 53 -5.58 2.71 -5.50
N ARG A 54 -5.72 2.88 -6.81
CA ARG A 54 -4.68 3.50 -7.64
C ARG A 54 -4.44 4.92 -7.12
N PHE A 55 -3.18 5.36 -7.14
CA PHE A 55 -2.89 6.76 -6.86
C PHE A 55 -3.67 7.66 -7.82
N PRO A 56 -4.00 8.88 -7.40
CA PRO A 56 -4.46 9.88 -8.35
C PRO A 56 -3.40 9.98 -9.44
N GLU A 57 -3.82 9.82 -10.69
CA GLU A 57 -3.01 10.31 -11.80
C GLU A 57 -2.86 11.81 -11.53
N LEU A 58 -1.62 12.28 -11.40
CA LEU A 58 -1.37 13.72 -11.36
C LEU A 58 -1.97 14.26 -12.65
N ALA A 59 -3.09 14.99 -12.56
CA ALA A 59 -3.64 15.69 -13.71
C ALA A 59 -2.57 16.68 -14.17
N GLY A 60 -1.81 16.32 -15.21
CA GLY A 60 -0.66 17.11 -15.64
C GLY A 60 0.29 16.34 -16.54
N GLY A 61 -0.13 16.19 -17.80
CA GLY A 61 0.64 15.77 -18.96
C GLY A 61 -0.24 15.87 -20.19
#